data_AF-A0A3P7DHQ6-F1
#
_entry.id   AF-A0A3P7DHQ6-F1
#
_cell.length_a   1.000
_cell.length_b   1.000
_cell.length_c   1.000
_cell.angle_alpha   90.00
_cell.angle_beta   90.00
_cell.angle_gamma   90.00
#
_symmetry.space_group_name_H-M   'P 1'
#
loop_
_entity.id
_entity.type
_entity.pdbx_description
1 polymer ?
#
loop_
_entity_poly.entity_id
_entity_poly.type
_entity_poly.pdbx_seq_one_letter_code
_entity_poly.pdbx_strand_id
1 'polypeptide(L)'
;MQHTITESHLRVLSRLLMNVNFTSVLKHINLIRPVGSEKHHAVRKYITSFLRELNWYVLEDAFTQWTVLGMQNFTNIISVNRPDLPRRLALACHYDSKMINGFYGTTDSAVPCSMMLVLAKLDSCTYSRVALQLLFFDGEEAFISWSPEDSIYGSRHMAEHTLQSTSGSGACTDLSRIDLLVLLDLLGAASTHFPRYSHCDESVYRMMIDIGMLSCLYIANSNVCM
;
A
#
# COMPACT_ATOMS: atom_id res chain seq x y z
N MET A 1 7.49 -17.45 16.85
CA MET A 1 6.39 -18.21 16.20
C MET A 1 6.91 -18.72 14.87
N GLN A 2 7.17 -20.01 14.74
CA GLN A 2 7.49 -20.65 13.45
C GLN A 2 6.17 -21.05 12.78
N HIS A 3 5.52 -20.10 12.12
CA HIS A 3 4.50 -20.45 11.13
C HIS A 3 5.21 -20.58 9.78
N THR A 4 5.44 -21.82 9.35
CA THR A 4 6.04 -22.12 8.06
C THR A 4 4.97 -22.11 6.98
N ILE A 5 5.12 -21.28 5.96
CA ILE A 5 4.26 -21.29 4.78
C ILE A 5 4.55 -22.56 3.97
N THR A 6 3.51 -23.19 3.43
CA THR A 6 3.57 -24.48 2.74
C THR A 6 2.84 -24.37 1.41
N GLU A 7 3.03 -25.36 0.53
CA GLU A 7 2.28 -25.40 -0.73
C GLU A 7 0.74 -25.46 -0.55
N SER A 8 0.24 -26.04 0.55
CA SER A 8 -1.20 -26.06 0.80
C SER A 8 -1.73 -24.64 1.06
N HIS A 9 -0.97 -23.82 1.78
CA HIS A 9 -1.30 -22.39 1.95
C HIS A 9 -1.27 -21.66 0.60
N LEU A 10 -0.28 -21.92 -0.26
CA LEU A 10 -0.21 -21.33 -1.61
C LEU A 10 -1.38 -21.76 -2.51
N ARG A 11 -1.81 -23.03 -2.44
CA ARG A 11 -3.00 -23.52 -3.16
C ARG A 11 -4.25 -22.77 -2.75
N VAL A 12 -4.46 -22.55 -1.45
CA VAL A 12 -5.61 -21.79 -0.94
C VAL A 12 -5.55 -20.35 -1.43
N LEU A 13 -4.39 -19.69 -1.27
CA LEU A 13 -4.20 -18.30 -1.69
C LEU A 13 -4.42 -18.13 -3.20
N SER A 14 -3.89 -19.04 -4.02
CA SER A 14 -4.06 -19.03 -5.47
C SER A 14 -5.53 -19.10 -5.89
N ARG A 15 -6.32 -19.99 -5.25
CA ARG A 15 -7.78 -20.07 -5.51
C ARG A 15 -8.51 -18.79 -5.11
N LEU A 16 -8.14 -18.20 -3.98
CA LEU A 16 -8.73 -16.94 -3.53
C LEU A 16 -8.42 -15.81 -4.51
N LEU A 17 -7.17 -15.72 -4.99
CA LEU A 17 -6.74 -14.73 -5.97
C LEU A 17 -7.46 -14.87 -7.32
N MET A 18 -7.75 -16.10 -7.78
CA MET A 18 -8.54 -16.32 -9.00
C MET A 18 -9.96 -15.72 -8.93
N ASN A 19 -10.51 -15.58 -7.72
CA ASN A 19 -11.83 -14.98 -7.50
C ASN A 19 -11.79 -13.45 -7.39
N VAL A 20 -10.61 -12.84 -7.46
CA VAL A 20 -10.45 -11.38 -7.41
C VAL A 20 -10.04 -10.84 -8.77
N ASN A 21 -10.85 -9.93 -9.31
CA ASN A 21 -10.56 -9.31 -10.60
C ASN A 21 -9.58 -8.13 -10.43
N PHE A 22 -8.28 -8.44 -10.40
CA PHE A 22 -7.20 -7.44 -10.34
C PHE A 22 -7.31 -6.41 -11.47
N THR A 23 -7.58 -6.85 -12.70
CA THR A 23 -7.72 -5.98 -13.88
C THR A 23 -8.84 -4.94 -13.70
N SER A 24 -9.96 -5.33 -13.08
CA SER A 24 -11.05 -4.42 -12.76
C SER A 24 -10.62 -3.37 -11.74
N VAL A 25 -9.86 -3.76 -10.70
CA VAL A 25 -9.31 -2.81 -9.71
C VAL A 25 -8.34 -1.85 -10.39
N LEU A 26 -7.37 -2.38 -11.13
CA LEU A 26 -6.34 -1.60 -11.82
C LEU A 26 -6.95 -0.59 -12.79
N LYS A 27 -8.03 -0.93 -13.52
CA LYS A 27 -8.69 -0.01 -14.44
C LYS A 27 -9.23 1.26 -13.76
N HIS A 28 -9.64 1.19 -12.50
CA HIS A 28 -10.12 2.35 -11.75
C HIS A 28 -8.98 3.23 -11.22
N ILE A 29 -7.78 2.67 -11.05
CA ILE A 29 -6.62 3.36 -10.46
C ILE A 29 -5.64 3.86 -11.53
N ASN A 30 -5.43 3.08 -12.60
CA ASN A 30 -4.47 3.36 -13.68
C ASN A 30 -4.99 4.47 -14.60
N LEU A 31 -5.03 5.66 -14.04
CA LEU A 31 -5.42 6.92 -14.64
C LEU A 31 -4.28 7.92 -14.45
N ILE A 32 -4.16 8.88 -15.36
CA ILE A 32 -3.33 10.07 -15.16
C ILE A 32 -3.98 10.87 -14.03
N ARG A 33 -3.34 10.90 -12.85
CA ARG A 33 -3.91 11.32 -11.57
C ARG A 33 -2.96 12.24 -10.77
N PRO A 34 -2.39 13.30 -11.38
CA PRO A 34 -1.58 14.27 -10.63
C PRO A 34 -2.42 14.91 -9.53
N VAL A 35 -1.76 15.29 -8.44
CA VAL A 35 -2.37 15.94 -7.27
C VAL A 35 -3.32 17.06 -7.71
N GLY A 36 -4.54 17.06 -7.15
CA GLY A 36 -5.56 18.07 -7.43
C GLY A 36 -6.40 17.84 -8.68
N SER A 37 -6.04 16.92 -9.57
CA SER A 37 -6.84 16.61 -10.77
C SER A 37 -8.16 15.90 -10.45
N GLU A 38 -9.14 15.97 -11.35
CA GLU A 38 -10.43 15.25 -11.18
C GLU A 38 -10.22 13.73 -11.04
N LYS A 39 -9.28 13.16 -11.80
CA LYS A 39 -8.96 11.74 -11.76
C LYS A 39 -8.27 11.34 -10.46
N HIS A 40 -7.43 12.20 -9.89
CA HIS A 40 -6.86 12.00 -8.56
C HIS A 40 -7.94 11.90 -7.48
N HIS A 41 -8.92 12.80 -7.50
CA HIS A 41 -10.09 12.73 -6.62
C HIS A 41 -10.93 11.46 -6.85
N ALA A 42 -11.11 11.05 -8.11
CA ALA A 42 -11.84 9.83 -8.45
C ALA A 42 -11.15 8.57 -7.91
N VAL A 43 -9.81 8.50 -8.01
CA VAL A 43 -9.01 7.39 -7.46
C VAL A 43 -9.09 7.37 -5.93
N ARG A 44 -8.94 8.52 -5.25
CA ARG A 44 -9.12 8.62 -3.80
C ARG A 44 -10.50 8.10 -3.37
N LYS A 45 -11.55 8.54 -4.05
CA LYS A 45 -12.93 8.10 -3.79
C LYS A 45 -13.09 6.59 -4.02
N TYR A 46 -12.51 6.06 -5.10
CA TYR A 46 -12.56 4.63 -5.39
C TYR A 46 -11.89 3.80 -4.29
N ILE A 47 -10.66 4.15 -3.88
CA ILE A 47 -9.91 3.45 -2.82
C ILE A 47 -10.72 3.46 -1.50
N THR A 48 -11.19 4.63 -1.09
CA THR A 48 -11.93 4.77 0.17
C THR A 48 -13.27 4.05 0.16
N SER A 49 -14.03 4.12 -0.94
CA SER A 49 -15.29 3.35 -1.10
C SER A 49 -15.03 1.86 -1.07
N PHE A 50 -14.03 1.37 -1.81
CA PHE A 50 -13.67 -0.04 -1.85
C PHE A 50 -13.37 -0.60 -0.45
N LEU A 51 -12.58 0.11 0.35
CA LEU A 51 -12.21 -0.33 1.70
C LEU A 51 -13.38 -0.23 2.68
N ARG A 52 -14.21 0.82 2.59
CA ARG A 52 -15.43 0.95 3.42
C ARG A 52 -16.43 -0.17 3.12
N GLU A 53 -16.59 -0.59 1.87
CA GLU A 53 -17.43 -1.74 1.48
C GLU A 53 -16.94 -3.07 2.08
N LEU A 54 -15.64 -3.18 2.37
CA LEU A 54 -15.05 -4.32 3.08
C LEU A 54 -15.11 -4.18 4.61
N ASN A 55 -15.81 -3.16 5.14
CA ASN A 55 -15.87 -2.81 6.56
C ASN A 55 -14.52 -2.46 7.21
N TRP A 56 -13.55 -2.02 6.41
CA TRP A 56 -12.31 -1.47 6.97
C TRP A 56 -12.58 -0.07 7.53
N TYR A 57 -11.92 0.27 8.64
CA TYR A 57 -11.85 1.66 9.07
C TYR A 57 -11.06 2.47 8.03
N VAL A 58 -11.54 3.65 7.66
CA VAL A 58 -10.90 4.53 6.68
C VAL A 58 -10.89 5.96 7.20
N LEU A 59 -9.71 6.54 7.32
CA LEU A 59 -9.45 7.93 7.65
C LEU A 59 -8.78 8.61 6.45
N GLU A 60 -9.32 9.76 6.06
CA GLU A 60 -8.74 10.65 5.04
C GLU A 60 -7.98 11.76 5.78
N ASP A 61 -6.65 11.74 5.67
CA ASP A 61 -5.72 12.70 6.28
C ASP A 61 -5.47 13.85 5.30
N ALA A 62 -6.40 14.81 5.29
CA ALA A 62 -6.39 15.95 4.38
C ALA A 62 -5.64 17.15 4.97
N PHE A 63 -4.77 17.76 4.17
CA PHE A 63 -4.01 18.95 4.55
C PHE A 63 -3.69 19.82 3.33
N THR A 64 -3.32 21.07 3.59
CA THR A 64 -2.88 22.02 2.56
C THR A 64 -1.46 22.47 2.85
N GLN A 65 -0.62 22.51 1.83
CA GLN A 65 0.78 22.93 1.96
C GLN A 65 1.19 23.82 0.78
N TRP A 66 2.11 24.75 1.04
CA TRP A 66 2.77 25.53 0.00
C TRP A 66 3.77 24.67 -0.79
N THR A 67 3.72 24.74 -2.11
CA THR A 67 4.58 23.99 -3.03
C THR A 67 5.24 24.94 -4.04
N VAL A 68 6.10 24.40 -4.90
CA VAL A 68 6.65 25.14 -6.04
C VAL A 68 5.59 25.60 -7.05
N LEU A 69 4.38 25.03 -7.01
CA LEU A 69 3.22 25.43 -7.82
C LEU A 69 2.22 26.29 -7.03
N GLY A 70 2.56 26.74 -5.81
CA GLY A 70 1.66 27.44 -4.89
C GLY A 70 0.95 26.49 -3.94
N MET A 71 -0.17 26.93 -3.33
CA MET A 71 -0.92 26.12 -2.37
C MET A 71 -1.56 24.91 -3.05
N GLN A 72 -1.30 23.72 -2.50
CA GLN A 72 -1.88 22.46 -2.96
C GLN A 72 -2.56 21.72 -1.82
N ASN A 73 -3.61 20.98 -2.15
CA ASN A 73 -4.34 20.12 -1.21
C ASN A 73 -3.91 18.68 -1.42
N PHE A 74 -3.55 18.01 -0.34
CA PHE A 74 -3.18 16.60 -0.31
C PHE A 74 -4.15 15.83 0.58
N THR A 75 -4.31 14.54 0.33
CA THR A 75 -5.12 13.68 1.19
C THR A 75 -4.57 12.27 1.24
N ASN A 76 -3.82 11.95 2.28
CA ASN A 76 -3.46 10.55 2.48
C ASN A 76 -4.69 9.71 2.86
N ILE A 77 -4.63 8.42 2.58
CA ILE A 77 -5.66 7.46 3.00
C ILE A 77 -5.03 6.48 3.99
N ILE A 78 -5.58 6.42 5.19
CA ILE A 78 -5.18 5.49 6.25
C ILE A 78 -6.34 4.52 6.47
N SER A 79 -6.09 3.23 6.31
CA SER A 79 -7.11 2.21 6.52
C SER A 79 -6.63 1.09 7.42
N VAL A 80 -7.49 0.60 8.31
CA VAL A 80 -7.15 -0.46 9.28
C VAL A 80 -8.31 -1.45 9.37
N ASN A 81 -8.02 -2.74 9.23
CA ASN A 81 -9.07 -3.77 9.29
C ASN A 81 -9.67 -3.93 10.70
N ARG A 82 -8.83 -3.82 11.74
CA ARG A 82 -9.18 -4.02 13.16
C ARG A 82 -8.51 -2.94 14.01
N PRO A 83 -9.07 -1.72 14.06
CA PRO A 83 -8.42 -0.54 14.66
C PRO A 83 -8.21 -0.65 16.18
N ASP A 84 -8.90 -1.58 16.84
CA ASP A 84 -8.81 -1.89 18.27
C ASP A 84 -7.53 -2.65 18.65
N LEU A 85 -6.90 -3.37 17.70
CA LEU A 85 -5.70 -4.16 18.00
C LEU A 85 -4.44 -3.30 18.19
N PRO A 86 -3.62 -3.56 19.21
CA PRO A 86 -2.53 -2.68 19.59
C PRO A 86 -1.39 -2.64 18.57
N ARG A 87 -1.22 -3.67 17.74
CA ARG A 87 -0.09 -3.83 16.81
C ARG A 87 -0.56 -3.87 15.37
N ARG A 88 0.22 -3.29 14.46
CA ARG A 88 -0.12 -3.13 13.04
C ARG A 88 1.04 -3.58 12.15
N LEU A 89 0.73 -4.38 11.13
CA LEU A 89 1.57 -4.55 9.94
C LEU A 89 1.09 -3.53 8.92
N ALA A 90 1.93 -2.59 8.50
CA ALA A 90 1.56 -1.56 7.55
C ALA A 90 2.05 -1.93 6.15
N LEU A 91 1.14 -1.96 5.17
CA LEU A 91 1.47 -1.95 3.74
C LEU A 91 1.24 -0.54 3.21
N ALA A 92 2.16 -0.03 2.41
CA ALA A 92 2.07 1.32 1.89
C ALA A 92 2.40 1.40 0.40
N CYS A 93 1.83 2.39 -0.27
CA CYS A 93 2.25 2.88 -1.58
C CYS A 93 1.81 4.35 -1.70
N HIS A 94 2.13 5.00 -2.82
CA HIS A 94 1.56 6.31 -3.15
C HIS A 94 0.51 6.17 -4.25
N TYR A 95 -0.55 6.97 -4.20
CA TYR A 95 -1.65 6.90 -5.16
C TYR A 95 -1.70 8.08 -6.12
N ASP A 96 -0.87 9.10 -5.95
CA ASP A 96 -0.69 10.13 -6.96
C ASP A 96 0.04 9.57 -8.20
N SER A 97 0.17 10.39 -9.22
CA SER A 97 1.05 10.12 -10.36
C SER A 97 1.78 11.40 -10.70
N LYS A 98 3.04 11.28 -11.12
CA LYS A 98 3.84 12.43 -11.53
C LYS A 98 3.14 13.31 -12.57
N MET A 99 3.33 14.62 -12.46
CA MET A 99 2.79 15.61 -13.38
C MET A 99 3.59 15.64 -14.71
N ILE A 100 3.48 14.57 -15.48
CA ILE A 100 4.06 14.43 -16.81
C ILE A 100 2.92 14.16 -17.80
N ASN A 101 2.95 14.83 -18.96
CA ASN A 101 1.94 14.64 -19.99
C ASN A 101 1.88 13.18 -20.45
N GLY A 102 0.70 12.56 -20.39
CA GLY A 102 0.52 11.16 -20.79
C GLY A 102 1.04 10.12 -19.78
N PHE A 103 1.52 10.53 -18.61
CA PHE A 103 2.09 9.62 -17.62
C PHE A 103 1.01 8.99 -16.73
N TYR A 104 0.79 7.69 -16.91
CA TYR A 104 -0.18 6.92 -16.13
C TYR A 104 0.37 6.47 -14.77
N GLY A 105 1.69 6.36 -14.62
CA GLY A 105 2.27 5.79 -13.39
C GLY A 105 1.73 4.37 -13.11
N THR A 106 1.74 3.50 -14.12
CA THR A 106 1.15 2.15 -13.98
C THR A 106 1.89 1.32 -12.96
N THR A 107 3.22 1.27 -13.03
CA THR A 107 4.04 0.65 -11.99
C THR A 107 4.28 1.56 -10.79
N ASP A 108 3.92 2.84 -10.94
CA ASP A 108 4.38 3.98 -10.14
C ASP A 108 3.19 4.90 -9.77
N SER A 109 2.29 4.50 -8.87
CA SER A 109 2.20 3.20 -8.19
C SER A 109 0.78 2.60 -8.33
N ALA A 110 0.19 2.62 -9.53
CA ALA A 110 -1.17 2.09 -9.74
C ALA A 110 -1.27 0.57 -9.49
N VAL A 111 -0.25 -0.21 -9.89
CA VAL A 111 -0.14 -1.64 -9.62
C VAL A 111 0.02 -1.90 -8.11
N PRO A 112 0.98 -1.29 -7.38
CA PRO A 112 1.03 -1.35 -5.91
C PRO A 112 -0.29 -1.03 -5.21
N CYS A 113 -0.96 0.06 -5.59
CA CYS A 113 -2.28 0.43 -5.05
C CYS A 113 -3.29 -0.71 -5.26
N SER A 114 -3.34 -1.27 -6.47
CA SER A 114 -4.27 -2.35 -6.83
C SER A 114 -3.96 -3.64 -6.07
N MET A 115 -2.68 -3.97 -5.87
CA MET A 115 -2.25 -5.13 -5.08
C MET A 115 -2.76 -5.02 -3.64
N MET A 116 -2.62 -3.85 -3.01
CA MET A 116 -3.08 -3.62 -1.63
C MET A 116 -4.60 -3.76 -1.50
N LEU A 117 -5.39 -3.27 -2.47
CA LEU A 117 -6.85 -3.45 -2.46
C LEU A 117 -7.26 -4.92 -2.65
N VAL A 118 -6.57 -5.65 -3.55
CA VAL A 118 -6.80 -7.09 -3.72
C VAL A 118 -6.50 -7.84 -2.42
N LEU A 119 -5.38 -7.52 -1.75
CA LEU A 119 -5.04 -8.10 -0.44
C LEU A 119 -6.09 -7.80 0.62
N ALA A 120 -6.62 -6.57 0.66
CA ALA A 120 -7.69 -6.19 1.59
C ALA A 120 -8.94 -7.07 1.44
N LYS A 121 -9.29 -7.43 0.20
CA LYS A 121 -10.42 -8.31 -0.11
C LYS A 121 -10.19 -9.76 0.33
N LEU A 122 -8.93 -10.18 0.45
CA LEU A 122 -8.54 -11.51 0.93
C LEU A 122 -8.44 -11.60 2.46
N ASP A 123 -8.59 -10.48 3.16
CA ASP A 123 -8.51 -10.46 4.61
C ASP A 123 -9.71 -11.18 5.24
N SER A 124 -9.51 -12.47 5.52
CA SER A 124 -10.46 -13.30 6.26
C SER A 124 -9.92 -13.69 7.65
N CYS A 125 -8.77 -13.13 8.07
CA CYS A 125 -8.05 -13.60 9.25
C CYS A 125 -8.52 -12.90 10.52
N THR A 126 -9.61 -13.39 11.10
CA THR A 126 -10.20 -12.85 12.33
C THR A 126 -9.39 -13.15 13.59
N TYR A 127 -8.46 -14.12 13.55
CA TYR A 127 -7.72 -14.60 14.72
C TYR A 127 -6.37 -13.94 14.97
N SER A 128 -5.86 -13.12 14.04
CA SER A 128 -4.55 -12.48 14.22
C SER A 128 -4.56 -11.49 15.39
N ARG A 129 -3.48 -11.37 16.15
CA ARG A 129 -3.31 -10.33 17.19
C ARG A 129 -2.70 -9.03 16.63
N VAL A 130 -2.42 -9.00 15.34
CA VAL A 130 -1.86 -7.86 14.60
C VAL A 130 -2.87 -7.43 13.54
N ALA A 131 -3.22 -6.15 13.51
CA ALA A 131 -4.04 -5.56 12.48
C ALA A 131 -3.23 -5.35 11.19
N LEU A 132 -3.92 -5.35 10.06
CA LEU A 132 -3.38 -4.91 8.79
C LEU A 132 -3.75 -3.44 8.60
N GLN A 133 -2.76 -2.61 8.32
CA GLN A 133 -2.92 -1.20 8.01
C GLN A 133 -2.50 -0.96 6.57
N LEU A 134 -3.33 -0.25 5.80
CA LEU A 134 -3.02 0.17 4.44
C LEU A 134 -2.86 1.68 4.41
N LEU A 135 -1.74 2.15 3.87
CA LEU A 135 -1.39 3.55 3.74
C LEU A 135 -1.26 3.90 2.25
N PHE A 136 -2.08 4.83 1.78
CA PHE A 136 -1.95 5.38 0.43
C PHE A 136 -1.51 6.84 0.58
N PHE A 137 -0.24 7.09 0.31
CA PHE A 137 0.34 8.43 0.38
C PHE A 137 -0.10 9.28 -0.80
N ASP A 138 -0.33 10.57 -0.54
CA ASP A 138 -0.55 11.57 -1.57
C ASP A 138 0.70 12.45 -1.74
N GLY A 139 0.96 12.90 -2.97
CA GLY A 139 2.10 13.76 -3.29
C GLY A 139 3.44 13.13 -2.90
N GLU A 140 3.68 11.87 -3.28
CA GLU A 140 5.04 11.32 -3.22
C GLU A 140 5.95 12.08 -4.19
N GLU A 141 5.41 12.34 -5.38
CA GLU A 141 6.17 12.88 -6.49
C GLU A 141 6.52 14.35 -6.32
N ALA A 142 7.72 14.70 -6.77
CA ALA A 142 8.10 16.10 -6.98
C ALA A 142 7.24 16.72 -8.09
N PHE A 143 6.79 17.97 -7.88
CA PHE A 143 6.08 18.73 -8.92
C PHE A 143 7.02 19.18 -10.03
N ILE A 144 8.24 19.62 -9.70
CA ILE A 144 9.23 20.08 -10.68
C ILE A 144 10.51 19.27 -10.58
N SER A 145 11.17 19.25 -9.42
CA SER A 145 12.49 18.64 -9.26
C SER A 145 12.64 18.14 -7.84
N TRP A 146 12.99 16.86 -7.70
CA TRP A 146 13.09 16.21 -6.41
C TRP A 146 14.02 16.97 -5.46
N SER A 147 13.47 17.46 -4.37
CA SER A 147 14.19 18.10 -3.26
C SER A 147 13.51 17.71 -1.93
N PRO A 148 14.15 17.95 -0.78
CA PRO A 148 13.51 17.73 0.53
C PRO A 148 12.18 18.48 0.71
N GLU A 149 11.98 19.59 -0.01
CA GLU A 149 10.79 20.44 0.02
C GLU A 149 9.80 20.12 -1.11
N ASP A 150 10.29 19.60 -2.24
CA ASP A 150 9.52 19.18 -3.43
C ASP A 150 9.54 17.65 -3.59
N SER A 151 9.06 16.94 -2.58
CA SER A 151 8.80 15.49 -2.59
C SER A 151 8.09 15.05 -1.31
N ILE A 152 7.55 13.83 -1.32
CA ILE A 152 7.10 13.07 -0.14
C ILE A 152 6.21 13.87 0.81
N TYR A 153 5.32 14.70 0.24
CA TYR A 153 4.46 15.63 0.96
C TYR A 153 3.58 14.88 1.97
N GLY A 154 2.84 13.89 1.49
CA GLY A 154 1.90 13.13 2.29
C GLY A 154 2.55 12.30 3.38
N SER A 155 3.65 11.62 3.08
CA SER A 155 4.33 10.76 4.06
C SER A 155 5.02 11.57 5.16
N ARG A 156 5.62 12.73 4.86
CA ARG A 156 6.14 13.67 5.87
C ARG A 156 5.03 14.15 6.80
N HIS A 157 3.93 14.67 6.23
CA HIS A 157 2.79 15.13 7.01
C HIS A 157 2.22 14.03 7.93
N MET A 158 1.98 12.84 7.37
CA MET A 158 1.40 11.73 8.10
C MET A 158 2.29 11.29 9.27
N ALA A 159 3.61 11.20 9.06
CA ALA A 159 4.54 10.78 10.09
C ALA A 159 4.69 11.80 11.22
N GLU A 160 4.70 13.10 10.91
CA GLU A 160 4.88 14.18 11.89
C GLU A 160 3.60 14.53 12.66
N HIS A 161 2.42 14.28 12.06
CA HIS A 161 1.16 14.72 12.64
C HIS A 161 0.21 13.55 12.91
N THR A 162 -0.29 12.93 11.85
CA THR A 162 -1.46 12.05 11.95
C THR A 162 -1.17 10.77 12.72
N LEU A 163 0.01 10.18 12.52
CA LEU A 163 0.46 9.01 13.27
C LEU A 163 1.00 9.34 14.67
N GLN A 164 1.16 10.62 15.03
CA GLN A 164 1.49 11.02 16.41
C GLN A 164 0.27 11.04 17.33
N SER A 165 -0.94 10.93 16.77
CA SER A 165 -2.16 10.78 17.55
C SER A 165 -2.13 9.51 18.41
N THR A 166 -2.64 9.60 19.63
CA THR A 166 -2.78 8.46 20.53
C THR A 166 -4.19 7.87 20.37
N SER A 167 -4.27 6.64 19.87
CA SER A 167 -5.54 5.91 19.73
C SER A 167 -5.47 4.57 20.46
N GLY A 168 -6.43 4.30 21.36
CA GLY A 168 -6.55 3.02 22.08
C GLY A 168 -6.16 3.07 23.56
N SER A 169 -6.25 1.93 24.25
CA SER A 169 -5.93 1.79 25.67
C SER A 169 -4.41 1.62 25.87
N GLY A 170 -3.70 2.74 25.93
CA GLY A 170 -2.26 2.81 26.17
C GLY A 170 -1.70 4.10 25.59
N ALA A 171 -0.75 4.76 26.28
CA ALA A 171 -0.18 6.05 25.89
C ALA A 171 0.74 5.99 24.64
N CYS A 172 0.48 5.07 23.71
CA CYS A 172 1.23 4.85 22.49
C CYS A 172 0.65 5.67 21.33
N THR A 173 1.51 6.22 20.48
CA THR A 173 1.08 6.88 19.26
C THR A 173 0.72 5.83 18.21
N ASP A 174 -0.07 6.21 17.21
CA ASP A 174 -0.39 5.33 16.09
C ASP A 174 0.85 4.90 15.29
N LEU A 175 1.90 5.72 15.26
CA LEU A 175 3.21 5.38 14.72
C LEU A 175 3.87 4.24 15.49
N SER A 176 3.87 4.31 16.82
CA SER A 176 4.52 3.28 17.66
C SER A 176 3.79 1.93 17.64
N ARG A 177 2.60 1.86 17.04
CA ARG A 177 1.84 0.62 16.84
C ARG A 177 2.25 -0.13 15.56
N ILE A 178 3.01 0.51 14.66
CA ILE A 178 3.47 -0.11 13.41
C ILE A 178 4.71 -0.96 13.71
N ASP A 179 4.55 -2.29 13.66
CA ASP A 179 5.65 -3.24 13.86
C ASP A 179 6.61 -3.26 12.66
N LEU A 180 6.05 -3.14 11.45
CA LEU A 180 6.76 -3.22 10.18
C LEU A 180 6.00 -2.41 9.13
N LEU A 181 6.73 -1.58 8.39
CA LEU A 181 6.27 -0.90 7.19
C LEU A 181 6.82 -1.63 5.96
N VAL A 182 5.93 -2.16 5.13
CA VAL A 182 6.26 -2.71 3.82
C VAL A 182 5.79 -1.71 2.77
N LEU A 183 6.72 -0.97 2.17
CA LEU A 183 6.44 0.00 1.12
C LEU A 183 6.56 -0.68 -0.25
N LEU A 184 5.48 -0.67 -1.02
CA LEU A 184 5.39 -1.20 -2.37
C LEU A 184 5.49 -0.05 -3.36
N ASP A 185 6.50 -0.11 -4.23
CA ASP A 185 6.76 0.91 -5.24
C ASP A 185 7.44 0.30 -6.47
N LEU A 186 7.20 0.90 -7.64
CA LEU A 186 7.75 0.50 -8.94
C LEU A 186 7.53 -0.98 -9.28
N LEU A 187 6.34 -1.52 -8.97
CA LEU A 187 5.98 -2.93 -9.19
C LEU A 187 5.15 -3.13 -10.47
N GLY A 188 5.40 -4.22 -11.18
CA GLY A 188 4.61 -4.65 -12.34
C GLY A 188 5.41 -4.91 -13.61
N ALA A 189 6.68 -4.52 -13.64
CA ALA A 189 7.61 -4.92 -14.69
C ALA A 189 7.99 -6.40 -14.56
N ALA A 190 8.31 -7.04 -15.69
CA ALA A 190 8.84 -8.39 -15.69
C ALA A 190 10.26 -8.42 -15.09
N SER A 191 10.59 -9.52 -14.40
CA SER A 191 11.93 -9.76 -13.88
C SER A 191 12.46 -8.67 -12.93
N THR A 192 11.59 -8.03 -12.15
CA THR A 192 11.99 -7.08 -11.11
C THR A 192 12.88 -7.75 -10.06
N HIS A 193 14.01 -7.12 -9.75
CA HIS A 193 14.92 -7.54 -8.69
C HIS A 193 14.75 -6.65 -7.45
N PHE A 194 14.59 -7.26 -6.28
CA PHE A 194 14.47 -6.56 -5.01
C PHE A 194 15.79 -6.63 -4.24
N PRO A 195 16.60 -5.55 -4.19
CA PRO A 195 17.80 -5.54 -3.37
C PRO A 195 17.45 -5.53 -1.88
N ARG A 196 18.35 -6.03 -1.03
CA ARG A 196 18.26 -5.82 0.41
C ARG A 196 18.83 -4.45 0.75
N TYR A 197 17.99 -3.55 1.25
CA TYR A 197 18.47 -2.27 1.77
C TYR A 197 19.10 -2.43 3.16
N SER A 198 20.01 -1.52 3.52
CA SER A 198 20.77 -1.58 4.79
C SER A 198 19.89 -1.54 6.04
N HIS A 199 18.74 -0.89 5.95
CA HIS A 199 17.77 -0.70 7.03
C HIS A 199 16.67 -1.77 7.05
N CYS A 200 16.69 -2.74 6.13
CA CYS A 200 15.73 -3.85 6.14
C CYS A 200 16.09 -4.87 7.24
N ASP A 201 15.06 -5.38 7.93
CA ASP A 201 15.21 -6.56 8.78
C ASP A 201 15.57 -7.78 7.92
N GLU A 202 16.75 -8.34 8.16
CA GLU A 202 17.27 -9.47 7.38
C GLU A 202 16.36 -10.70 7.47
N SER A 203 15.74 -10.94 8.63
CA SER A 203 14.86 -12.09 8.83
C SER A 203 13.57 -11.97 8.01
N VAL A 204 13.00 -10.77 7.92
CA VAL A 204 11.83 -10.49 7.09
C VAL A 204 12.18 -10.58 5.60
N TYR A 205 13.32 -10.01 5.19
CA TYR A 205 13.77 -10.08 3.80
C TYR A 205 13.99 -11.54 3.37
N ARG A 206 14.67 -12.35 4.19
CA ARG A 206 14.86 -13.79 3.93
C ARG A 206 13.53 -14.53 3.85
N MET A 207 12.59 -14.22 4.75
CA MET A 207 11.24 -14.79 4.70
C MET A 207 10.53 -14.50 3.37
N MET A 208 10.63 -13.27 2.84
CA MET A 208 10.05 -12.94 1.53
C MET A 208 10.72 -13.70 0.38
N ILE A 209 12.05 -13.89 0.42
CA ILE A 209 12.78 -14.71 -0.55
C ILE A 209 12.31 -16.17 -0.51
N ASP A 210 12.19 -16.75 0.69
CA ASP A 210 11.75 -18.14 0.86
C ASP A 210 10.33 -18.37 0.33
N ILE A 211 9.40 -17.44 0.64
CA ILE A 211 8.02 -17.47 0.11
C ILE A 211 8.02 -17.31 -1.41
N GLY A 212 8.87 -16.44 -1.97
CA GLY A 212 9.03 -16.24 -3.40
C GLY A 212 9.50 -17.50 -4.11
N MET A 213 10.54 -18.16 -3.59
CA MET A 213 11.06 -19.43 -4.13
C MET A 213 10.00 -20.53 -4.09
N LEU A 214 9.29 -20.67 -2.97
CA LEU A 214 8.20 -21.66 -2.85
C LEU A 214 7.08 -21.37 -3.85
N SER A 215 6.75 -20.10 -4.08
CA SER A 215 5.73 -19.68 -5.05
C SER A 215 6.15 -20.00 -6.49
N CYS A 216 7.41 -19.74 -6.85
CA CYS A 216 7.94 -20.11 -8.17
C CYS A 216 7.88 -21.61 -8.42
N LEU A 217 8.28 -22.43 -7.44
CA LEU A 217 8.20 -23.89 -7.52
C LEU A 217 6.75 -24.36 -7.69
N TYR A 218 5.83 -23.80 -6.91
CA TYR A 218 4.42 -24.10 -7.01
C TYR A 218 3.85 -23.77 -8.39
N ILE A 219 4.14 -22.58 -8.94
CA ILE A 219 3.65 -22.16 -10.26
C ILE A 219 4.21 -23.08 -11.36
N ALA A 220 5.52 -23.37 -11.33
CA ALA A 220 6.17 -24.25 -12.30
C ALA A 220 5.56 -25.66 -12.31
N ASN A 221 5.19 -26.18 -11.14
CA ASN A 221 4.60 -27.52 -11.00
C ASN A 221 3.09 -27.58 -11.29
N SER A 222 2.39 -26.45 -11.30
CA SER A 222 0.92 -26.44 -11.33
C SER A 222 0.31 -26.32 -12.73
N ASN A 223 1.11 -26.23 -13.82
CA ASN A 223 0.63 -25.90 -15.17
C ASN A 223 -0.30 -24.67 -15.21
N VAL A 224 -0.20 -23.78 -14.23
CA VAL A 224 -0.93 -22.52 -14.19
C VAL A 224 -0.11 -21.55 -15.02
N CYS A 225 -0.41 -21.47 -16.33
CA CYS A 225 0.13 -20.40 -17.17
C CYS A 225 -0.28 -19.04 -16.59
N MET A 226 0.70 -18.14 -16.47
CA MET A 226 0.47 -16.70 -16.31
C MET A 226 -0.27 -16.14 -17.53
#